data_AF-B9K6M6-F1
#
_entry.id   AF-B9K6M6-F1
#
_cell.length_a   1.000
_cell.length_b   1.000
_cell.length_c   1.000
_cell.angle_alpha   90.00
_cell.angle_beta   90.00
_cell.angle_gamma   90.00
#
_symmetry.space_group_name_H-M   'P 1'
#
loop_
_entity.id
_entity.type
_entity.pdbx_description
1 polymer ?
#
loop_
_entity_poly.entity_id
_entity_poly.type
_entity_poly.pdbx_seq_one_letter_code
_entity_poly.pdbx_strand_id
1 'polypeptide(L)'
;MDWRAAEDLACDFLKKKGYRILERNYRTKYGEIDIIARCGKETVFVEVKSGRGKVDPLERIDMKKVRNIEKAAKLYMLQKGLKGPVRVDFVRVTPKGIDHFEGLWLG
;
A
#
# COMPACT_ATOMS: atom_id res chain seq x y z
N MET A 1 0.52 -11.19 16.12
CA MET A 1 1.50 -10.67 15.15
C MET A 1 1.59 -9.18 15.38
N ASP A 2 2.78 -8.67 15.66
CA ASP A 2 3.01 -7.23 15.79
C ASP A 2 2.97 -6.54 14.40
N TRP A 3 2.91 -5.21 14.42
CA TRP A 3 2.82 -4.39 13.20
C TRP A 3 4.03 -4.54 12.28
N ARG A 4 5.25 -4.57 12.85
CA ARG A 4 6.48 -4.65 12.07
C ARG A 4 6.58 -5.98 11.32
N ALA A 5 6.25 -7.08 12.00
CA ALA A 5 6.17 -8.40 11.40
C ALA A 5 5.12 -8.46 10.27
N ALA A 6 3.98 -7.79 10.43
CA ALA A 6 2.97 -7.71 9.38
C ALA A 6 3.49 -6.96 8.14
N GLU A 7 4.16 -5.82 8.31
CA GLU A 7 4.78 -5.10 7.20
C GLU A 7 5.90 -5.89 6.52
N ASP A 8 6.74 -6.58 7.28
CA ASP A 8 7.83 -7.40 6.74
C ASP A 8 7.26 -8.54 5.88
N LEU A 9 6.22 -9.23 6.37
CA LEU A 9 5.50 -10.25 5.60
C LEU A 9 4.83 -9.68 4.35
N ALA A 10 4.24 -8.49 4.43
CA ALA A 10 3.66 -7.82 3.27
C ALA A 10 4.74 -7.47 2.24
N CYS A 11 5.90 -6.95 2.66
CA CYS A 11 7.02 -6.65 1.77
C CYS A 11 7.51 -7.90 1.05
N ASP A 12 7.71 -9.01 1.79
CA ASP A 12 8.21 -10.25 1.21
C ASP A 12 7.19 -10.90 0.28
N PHE A 13 5.91 -10.83 0.63
CA PHE A 13 4.82 -11.25 -0.25
C PHE A 13 4.80 -10.45 -1.56
N LEU A 14 4.91 -9.12 -1.50
CA LEU A 14 4.95 -8.25 -2.67
C LEU A 14 6.18 -8.53 -3.54
N LYS A 15 7.37 -8.70 -2.94
CA LYS A 15 8.60 -9.08 -3.67
C LYS A 15 8.41 -10.39 -4.42
N LYS A 16 7.79 -11.41 -3.80
CA LYS A 16 7.48 -12.70 -4.44
C LYS A 16 6.50 -12.55 -5.60
N LYS A 17 5.60 -11.56 -5.56
CA LYS A 17 4.72 -11.19 -6.69
C LYS A 17 5.41 -10.34 -7.76
N GLY A 18 6.70 -10.04 -7.65
CA GLY A 18 7.46 -9.25 -8.63
C GLY A 18 7.50 -7.75 -8.37
N TYR A 19 7.08 -7.29 -7.18
CA TYR A 19 7.12 -5.87 -6.83
C TYR A 19 8.50 -5.51 -6.29
N ARG A 20 9.04 -4.38 -6.73
CA ARG A 20 10.26 -3.82 -6.15
C ARG A 20 9.89 -2.81 -5.07
N ILE A 21 10.21 -3.11 -3.81
CA ILE A 21 10.00 -2.17 -2.70
C ILE A 21 10.93 -0.97 -2.89
N LEU A 22 10.38 0.24 -2.87
CA LEU A 22 11.11 1.50 -2.99
C LEU A 22 11.31 2.13 -1.61
N GLU A 23 10.23 2.25 -0.84
CA GLU A 23 10.22 2.85 0.50
C GLU A 23 9.21 2.14 1.40
N ARG A 24 9.39 2.32 2.72
CA ARG A 24 8.50 1.83 3.77
C ARG A 24 8.29 2.92 4.80
N ASN A 25 7.14 2.93 5.48
CA ASN A 25 6.79 3.90 6.51
C ASN A 25 6.98 5.36 6.02
N TYR A 26 6.54 5.65 4.79
CA TYR A 26 6.72 6.97 4.18
C TYR A 26 5.70 7.96 4.75
N ARG A 27 6.20 8.98 5.44
CA ARG A 27 5.37 9.95 6.18
C ARG A 27 5.26 11.26 5.43
N THR A 28 4.04 11.77 5.38
CA THR A 28 3.71 13.08 4.83
C THR A 28 2.79 13.84 5.77
N LYS A 29 2.58 15.13 5.50
CA LYS A 29 1.55 15.93 6.18
C LYS A 29 0.12 15.42 5.97
N TYR A 30 -0.11 14.53 5.00
CA TYR A 30 -1.41 13.94 4.71
C TYR A 30 -1.61 12.58 5.41
N GLY A 31 -0.55 12.02 6.00
CA GLY A 31 -0.55 10.71 6.63
C GLY A 31 0.66 9.87 6.22
N GLU A 32 0.63 8.63 6.67
CA GLU A 32 1.64 7.61 6.40
C GLU A 32 1.17 6.65 5.30
N ILE A 33 2.11 6.24 4.46
CA ILE A 33 1.98 5.13 3.51
C ILE A 33 2.93 4.04 3.96
N ASP A 34 2.40 2.84 4.19
CA ASP A 34 3.16 1.74 4.80
C ASP A 34 4.25 1.22 3.85
N ILE A 35 3.91 1.03 2.56
CA ILE A 35 4.85 0.54 1.55
C ILE A 35 4.66 1.31 0.25
N ILE A 36 5.77 1.74 -0.36
CA ILE A 36 5.80 2.24 -1.73
C ILE A 36 6.63 1.26 -2.56
N ALA A 37 6.06 0.77 -3.65
CA ALA A 37 6.67 -0.23 -4.50
C ALA A 37 6.56 0.14 -5.98
N ARG A 38 7.28 -0.59 -6.83
CA ARG A 38 7.15 -0.53 -8.29
C ARG A 38 6.68 -1.88 -8.82
N CYS A 39 5.63 -1.88 -9.63
CA CYS A 39 5.13 -3.04 -10.36
C CYS A 39 5.10 -2.70 -11.85
N GLY A 40 6.03 -3.26 -12.63
CA GLY A 40 6.20 -2.87 -14.03
C GLY A 40 6.45 -1.36 -14.21
N LYS A 41 5.49 -0.67 -14.82
CA LYS A 41 5.53 0.79 -15.03
C LYS A 41 4.85 1.60 -13.93
N GLU A 42 4.12 0.93 -13.03
CA GLU A 42 3.32 1.57 -12.00
C GLU A 42 4.14 1.83 -10.74
N THR A 43 3.98 3.02 -10.17
CA THR A 43 4.32 3.26 -8.76
C THR A 43 3.10 2.91 -7.92
N VAL A 44 3.27 1.96 -7.01
CA VAL A 44 2.20 1.38 -6.21
C VAL A 44 2.35 1.82 -4.76
N PHE A 45 1.30 2.41 -4.22
CA PHE A 45 1.21 2.82 -2.82
C PHE A 45 0.33 1.82 -2.08
N VAL A 46 0.89 1.13 -1.11
CA VAL A 46 0.25 0.01 -0.44
C VAL A 46 0.00 0.35 1.02
N GLU A 47 -1.25 0.17 1.44
CA GLU A 47 -1.62 0.14 2.85
C GLU A 47 -1.64 -1.31 3.33
N VAL A 48 -1.00 -1.57 4.48
CA VAL A 48 -1.00 -2.87 5.14
C VAL A 48 -2.09 -2.88 6.22
N LYS A 49 -2.88 -3.95 6.26
CA LYS A 49 -3.86 -4.18 7.33
C LYS A 49 -3.55 -5.50 8.00
N SER A 50 -3.36 -5.49 9.31
CA SER A 50 -3.21 -6.70 10.12
C SER A 50 -4.44 -6.93 10.99
N GLY A 51 -4.86 -8.19 11.17
CA GLY A 51 -6.02 -8.50 12.00
C GLY A 51 -6.49 -9.95 11.94
N ARG A 52 -7.41 -10.31 12.84
CA ARG A 52 -8.05 -11.65 12.89
C ARG A 52 -9.40 -11.70 12.16
N GLY A 53 -10.00 -10.54 11.86
CA GLY A 53 -11.35 -10.46 11.31
C GLY A 53 -11.38 -10.55 9.78
N LYS A 54 -12.51 -11.03 9.24
CA LYS A 54 -12.91 -10.76 7.86
C LYS A 54 -13.27 -9.27 7.78
N VAL A 55 -12.29 -8.39 7.70
CA VAL A 55 -12.57 -7.05 7.18
C VAL A 55 -12.64 -7.21 5.67
N ASP A 56 -13.84 -7.12 5.12
CA ASP A 56 -14.00 -6.95 3.69
C ASP A 56 -13.42 -5.57 3.35
N PRO A 57 -12.34 -5.49 2.54
CA PRO A 57 -11.79 -4.21 2.13
C PRO A 57 -12.86 -3.30 1.54
N LEU A 58 -13.83 -3.87 0.81
CA LEU A 58 -14.90 -3.15 0.13
C LEU A 58 -15.95 -2.61 1.09
N GLU A 59 -16.23 -3.28 2.22
CA GLU A 59 -17.28 -2.82 3.13
C GLU A 59 -16.95 -1.50 3.81
N ARG A 60 -15.67 -1.11 3.92
CA ARG A 60 -15.24 0.11 4.63
C ARG A 60 -13.99 0.76 4.06
N ILE A 61 -13.86 0.89 2.73
CA ILE A 61 -12.83 1.78 2.18
C ILE A 61 -13.12 3.19 2.70
N ASP A 62 -12.31 3.66 3.64
CA ASP A 62 -12.40 5.02 4.15
C ASP A 62 -11.97 5.98 3.04
N MET A 63 -12.95 6.63 2.41
CA MET A 63 -12.73 7.61 1.35
C MET A 63 -11.80 8.76 1.78
N LYS A 64 -11.77 9.10 3.07
CA LYS A 64 -10.82 10.08 3.60
C LYS A 64 -9.39 9.53 3.57
N LYS A 65 -9.19 8.27 3.97
CA LYS A 65 -7.88 7.60 3.90
C LYS A 65 -7.41 7.49 2.45
N VAL A 66 -8.27 7.10 1.50
CA VAL A 66 -7.93 7.04 0.07
C VAL A 66 -7.48 8.41 -0.44
N ARG A 67 -8.25 9.47 -0.19
CA ARG A 67 -7.88 10.85 -0.58
C ARG A 67 -6.56 11.31 0.03
N ASN A 68 -6.24 10.86 1.24
CA ASN A 68 -4.97 11.17 1.88
C ASN A 68 -3.80 10.41 1.21
N ILE A 69 -4.00 9.14 0.87
CA ILE A 69 -3.02 8.35 0.10
C ILE A 69 -2.78 9.00 -1.25
N GLU A 70 -3.81 9.45 -1.97
CA GLU A 70 -3.65 10.16 -3.24
C GLU A 70 -2.79 11.42 -3.12
N LYS A 71 -3.03 12.23 -2.09
CA LYS A 71 -2.25 13.46 -1.85
C LYS A 71 -0.80 13.14 -1.51
N ALA A 72 -0.58 12.11 -0.68
CA ALA A 72 0.74 11.63 -0.34
C ALA A 72 1.46 11.02 -1.56
N ALA A 73 0.73 10.31 -2.43
CA ALA A 73 1.24 9.75 -3.68
C ALA A 73 1.68 10.85 -4.66
N LYS A 74 0.84 11.87 -4.86
CA LYS A 74 1.19 13.03 -5.70
C LYS A 74 2.45 13.73 -5.19
N LEU A 75 2.55 13.93 -3.87
CA LEU A 75 3.73 14.52 -3.24
C LEU A 75 4.98 13.64 -3.47
N TYR A 76 4.86 12.33 -3.25
CA TYR A 76 5.94 11.39 -3.45
C TYR A 76 6.45 11.41 -4.89
N MET A 77 5.54 11.31 -5.86
CA MET A 77 5.89 11.32 -7.29
C MET A 77 6.62 12.60 -7.68
N LEU A 78 6.15 13.76 -7.20
CA LEU A 78 6.80 15.04 -7.44
C LEU A 78 8.19 15.11 -6.82
N GLN A 79 8.33 14.73 -5.54
CA GLN A 79 9.61 14.77 -4.82
C GLN A 79 10.67 13.85 -5.45
N LYS A 80 10.25 12.70 -5.98
CA LYS A 80 11.14 11.71 -6.60
C LYS A 80 11.33 11.92 -8.11
N GLY A 81 10.69 12.94 -8.70
CA GLY A 81 10.70 13.16 -10.14
C GLY A 81 10.13 12.00 -10.95
N LEU A 82 9.27 11.18 -10.34
CA LEU A 82 8.68 10.01 -10.98
C LEU A 82 7.50 10.43 -11.85
N LYS A 83 7.38 9.76 -12.99
CA LYS A 83 6.27 9.89 -13.93
C LYS A 83 5.73 8.50 -14.26
N GLY A 84 4.45 8.44 -14.61
CA GLY A 84 3.79 7.20 -15.01
C GLY A 84 2.56 6.89 -14.17
N PRO A 85 1.94 5.73 -14.43
CA PRO A 85 0.74 5.31 -13.74
C PRO A 85 1.00 5.11 -12.24
N VAL A 86 -0.02 5.43 -11.45
CA VAL A 86 -0.03 5.28 -10.00
C VAL A 86 -1.20 4.39 -9.62
N ARG A 87 -0.97 3.50 -8.66
CA ARG A 87 -2.00 2.60 -8.15
C ARG A 87 -1.99 2.58 -6.63
N VAL A 88 -3.17 2.41 -6.03
CA VAL A 88 -3.32 2.18 -4.59
C VAL A 88 -3.78 0.75 -4.35
N ASP A 89 -3.00 0.03 -3.56
CA ASP A 89 -3.26 -1.37 -3.22
C ASP A 89 -3.44 -1.52 -1.71
N PHE A 90 -4.06 -2.63 -1.31
CA PHE A 90 -4.17 -3.03 0.08
C PHE A 90 -3.67 -4.45 0.27
N VAL A 91 -2.79 -4.65 1.25
CA VAL A 91 -2.31 -5.98 1.64
C VAL A 91 -2.86 -6.30 3.02
N ARG A 92 -3.63 -7.38 3.11
CA ARG A 92 -4.14 -7.88 4.39
C ARG A 92 -3.25 -9.02 4.86
N VAL A 93 -2.71 -8.90 6.06
CA VAL A 93 -1.89 -9.95 6.70
C VAL A 93 -2.64 -10.51 7.90
N THR A 94 -2.91 -11.81 7.85
CA THR A 94 -3.57 -12.54 8.94
C THR A 94 -2.80 -13.82 9.27
N PRO A 95 -3.05 -14.45 10.44
CA PRO A 95 -2.50 -15.78 10.72
C PRO A 95 -2.91 -16.86 9.71
N LYS A 96 -3.98 -16.64 8.92
CA LYS A 96 -4.48 -17.59 7.92
C LYS A 96 -3.88 -17.38 6.53
N GLY A 97 -3.18 -16.27 6.30
CA GLY A 97 -2.63 -15.95 4.98
C GLY A 97 -2.57 -14.45 4.70
N ILE A 98 -2.12 -14.14 3.48
CA ILE A 98 -1.96 -12.78 2.97
C ILE A 98 -2.84 -12.63 1.73
N ASP A 99 -3.71 -11.62 1.75
CA ASP A 99 -4.53 -11.23 0.61
C ASP A 99 -4.01 -9.91 0.03
N HIS A 100 -4.10 -9.76 -1.29
CA HIS A 100 -3.66 -8.55 -1.98
C HIS A 100 -4.75 -8.06 -2.92
N PHE A 101 -5.24 -6.87 -2.62
CA PHE A 101 -6.29 -6.19 -3.36
C PHE A 101 -5.63 -5.09 -4.20
N GLU A 102 -5.42 -5.38 -5.48
CA GLU A 102 -4.77 -4.47 -6.41
C GLU A 102 -5.78 -3.47 -6.98
N GLY A 103 -5.36 -2.20 -7.10
CA GLY A 103 -6.13 -1.19 -7.83
C GLY A 103 -7.50 -0.89 -7.25
N LEU A 104 -7.65 -0.92 -5.91
CA LEU A 104 -8.91 -0.52 -5.25
C LEU A 104 -9.25 0.96 -5.52
N TRP A 105 -8.28 1.74 -6.01
CA TRP A 105 -8.52 3.06 -6.55
C TRP A 105 -7.54 3.36 -7.69
N LEU A 106 -8.08 3.74 -8.85
CA LEU A 106 -7.35 4.19 -10.04
C LEU A 106 -7.62 5.68 -10.20
N GLY A 107 -6.55 6.48 -10.21
CA GLY A 107 -6.62 7.92 -10.47
C GLY A 107 -6.80 8.24 -11.95
#